data_AF-A0A3S2UTZ7-F1
#
_entry.id   AF-A0A3S2UTZ7-F1
#
_cell.length_a   1.000
_cell.length_b   1.000
_cell.length_c   1.000
_cell.angle_alpha   90.00
_cell.angle_beta   90.00
_cell.angle_gamma   90.00
#
_symmetry.space_group_name_H-M   'P 1'
#
loop_
_entity.id
_entity.type
_entity.pdbx_description
1 polymer ?
#
loop_
_entity_poly.entity_id
_entity_poly.type
_entity_poly.pdbx_seq_one_letter_code
_entity_poly.pdbx_strand_id
1 'polypeptide(L)'
;MENKRAEYTVGMDSKIKEMETALEAVRAKFDGLEELKEVGAEELALLQARKAQLKEDMQLATNLKDAKQIMQQVEEIEKDIELQSAINNGQAVKFAKELEEQFKAFFAVHAGAKTVFSVIDKEYVETMSIRTVEEDVAKMSGIASKLNVAFSEANALLIDAGIVPQGTRIYNNIHLGQQVMLSKTRDLKREMEQLKRKLSI
;
A
#
# COMPACT_ATOMS: atom_id res chain seq x y z
N MET A 1 -38.95 6.67 0.86
CA MET A 1 -37.64 7.08 0.30
C MET A 1 -36.48 6.84 1.28
N GLU A 2 -36.68 6.86 2.60
CA GLU A 2 -35.62 6.54 3.60
C GLU A 2 -34.98 5.15 3.44
N ASN A 3 -35.74 4.14 2.99
CA ASN A 3 -35.22 2.76 2.88
C ASN A 3 -34.04 2.62 1.90
N LYS A 4 -34.01 3.38 0.80
CA LYS A 4 -32.93 3.30 -0.20
C LYS A 4 -31.61 3.87 0.32
N ARG A 5 -31.66 5.02 1.01
CA ARG A 5 -30.45 5.62 1.63
C ARG A 5 -29.82 4.69 2.66
N ALA A 6 -30.64 4.01 3.46
CA ALA A 6 -30.18 3.04 4.44
C ALA A 6 -29.51 1.83 3.78
N GLU A 7 -30.17 1.19 2.80
CA GLU A 7 -29.62 0.06 2.04
C GLU A 7 -28.30 0.41 1.34
N TYR A 8 -28.23 1.58 0.72
CA TYR A 8 -27.02 2.07 0.06
C TYR A 8 -25.89 2.36 1.05
N THR A 9 -26.19 2.93 2.22
CA THR A 9 -25.18 3.16 3.27
C THR A 9 -24.59 1.84 3.75
N VAL A 10 -25.43 0.82 3.98
CA VAL A 10 -24.97 -0.53 4.38
C VAL A 10 -24.06 -1.14 3.31
N GLY A 11 -24.42 -0.99 2.03
CA GLY A 11 -23.57 -1.42 0.91
C GLY A 11 -22.21 -0.71 0.89
N MET A 12 -22.17 0.58 1.21
CA MET A 12 -20.92 1.35 1.30
C MET A 12 -20.06 0.91 2.48
N ASP A 13 -20.65 0.75 3.66
CA ASP A 13 -19.93 0.32 4.86
C ASP A 13 -19.33 -1.08 4.65
N SER A 14 -20.04 -1.98 3.96
CA SER A 14 -19.50 -3.27 3.54
C SER A 14 -18.28 -3.11 2.63
N LYS A 15 -18.34 -2.21 1.63
CA LYS A 15 -17.21 -1.96 0.74
C LYS A 15 -16.02 -1.28 1.40
N ILE A 16 -16.26 -0.40 2.37
CA ILE A 16 -15.20 0.20 3.18
C ILE A 16 -14.49 -0.90 3.97
N LYS A 17 -15.23 -1.82 4.62
CA LYS A 17 -14.63 -2.94 5.35
C LYS A 17 -13.84 -3.87 4.45
N GLU A 18 -14.38 -4.25 3.28
CA GLU A 18 -13.63 -5.05 2.30
C GLU A 18 -12.31 -4.36 1.90
N MET A 19 -12.34 -3.04 1.71
CA MET A 19 -11.16 -2.26 1.37
C MET A 19 -10.16 -2.18 2.53
N GLU A 20 -10.63 -2.00 3.76
CA GLU A 20 -9.79 -2.02 4.97
C GLU A 20 -9.10 -3.38 5.13
N THR A 21 -9.82 -4.50 4.98
CA THR A 21 -9.24 -5.84 5.02
C THR A 21 -8.22 -6.06 3.89
N ALA A 22 -8.50 -5.58 2.69
CA ALA A 22 -7.54 -5.67 1.58
C ALA A 22 -6.27 -4.83 1.84
N LEU A 23 -6.41 -3.66 2.46
CA LEU A 23 -5.28 -2.82 2.85
C LEU A 23 -4.44 -3.47 3.95
N GLU A 24 -5.07 -4.09 4.94
CA GLU A 24 -4.37 -4.86 5.99
C GLU A 24 -3.58 -6.03 5.40
N ALA A 25 -4.13 -6.73 4.41
CA ALA A 25 -3.42 -7.80 3.71
C ALA A 25 -2.18 -7.28 2.96
N VAL A 26 -2.29 -6.09 2.34
CA VAL A 26 -1.14 -5.41 1.72
C VAL A 26 -0.07 -5.05 2.76
N ARG A 27 -0.46 -4.44 3.88
CA ARG A 27 0.47 -4.08 4.98
C ARG A 27 1.20 -5.30 5.53
N ALA A 28 0.45 -6.34 5.90
CA ALA A 28 1.04 -7.55 6.47
C ALA A 28 2.04 -8.22 5.51
N LYS A 29 1.78 -8.18 4.20
CA LYS A 29 2.73 -8.70 3.19
C LYS A 29 3.92 -7.77 2.98
N PHE A 30 3.74 -6.46 3.09
CA PHE A 30 4.82 -5.49 3.01
C PHE A 30 5.78 -5.63 4.21
N ASP A 31 5.25 -5.71 5.43
CA ASP A 31 6.04 -5.88 6.65
C ASP A 31 6.88 -7.16 6.59
N GLY A 32 6.30 -8.27 6.10
CA GLY A 32 7.05 -9.51 5.90
C GLY A 32 8.15 -9.42 4.83
N LEU A 33 8.04 -8.52 3.84
CA LEU A 33 9.11 -8.25 2.88
C LEU A 33 10.25 -7.46 3.53
N GLU A 34 9.94 -6.48 4.39
CA GLU A 34 10.95 -5.71 5.11
C GLU A 34 11.72 -6.59 6.09
N GLU A 35 11.03 -7.42 6.87
CA GLU A 35 11.64 -8.39 7.78
C GLU A 35 12.58 -9.35 7.02
N LEU A 36 12.14 -9.87 5.87
CA LEU A 36 12.97 -10.76 5.06
C LEU A 36 14.23 -10.06 4.52
N LYS A 37 14.12 -8.80 4.10
CA LYS A 37 15.27 -8.01 3.65
C LYS A 37 16.24 -7.74 4.79
N GLU A 38 15.74 -7.46 5.98
CA GLU A 38 16.54 -7.20 7.18
C GLU A 38 17.31 -8.46 7.59
N VAL A 39 16.62 -9.60 7.77
CA VAL A 39 17.25 -10.88 8.11
C VAL A 39 18.29 -11.29 7.05
N GLY A 40 17.94 -11.17 5.77
CA GLY A 40 18.87 -11.49 4.69
C GLY A 40 20.12 -10.58 4.67
N ALA A 41 19.97 -9.31 5.03
CA ALA A 41 21.09 -8.37 5.12
C ALA A 41 22.00 -8.69 6.33
N GLU A 42 21.41 -9.05 7.47
CA GLU A 42 22.16 -9.48 8.66
C GLU A 42 22.98 -10.75 8.40
N GLU A 43 22.38 -11.77 7.78
CA GLU A 43 23.08 -13.01 7.42
C GLU A 43 24.27 -12.74 6.49
N LEU A 44 24.08 -11.89 5.48
CA LEU A 44 25.16 -11.46 4.59
C LEU A 44 26.26 -10.70 5.34
N ALA A 45 25.90 -9.81 6.26
CA ALA A 45 26.86 -9.06 7.05
C ALA A 45 27.71 -9.98 7.95
N LEU A 46 27.10 -11.00 8.57
CA LEU A 46 27.81 -12.00 9.37
C LEU A 46 28.80 -12.82 8.53
N LEU A 47 28.39 -13.26 7.34
CA LEU A 47 29.29 -13.98 6.42
C LEU A 47 30.45 -13.09 5.95
N GLN A 48 30.18 -11.82 5.65
CA GLN A 48 31.21 -10.84 5.26
C GLN A 48 32.20 -10.55 6.40
N ALA A 49 31.70 -10.41 7.64
CA ALA A 49 32.55 -10.23 8.82
C ALA A 49 33.45 -11.45 9.04
N ARG A 50 32.89 -12.67 8.92
CA ARG A 50 33.66 -13.90 9.06
C ARG A 50 34.72 -14.05 7.97
N LYS A 51 34.39 -13.68 6.72
CA LYS A 51 35.36 -13.63 5.62
C LYS A 51 36.50 -12.65 5.92
N ALA A 52 36.20 -11.47 6.45
CA ALA A 52 37.21 -10.49 6.82
C ALA A 52 38.15 -11.02 7.92
N GLN A 53 37.59 -11.66 8.95
CA GLN A 53 38.38 -12.30 10.01
C GLN A 53 39.31 -13.38 9.47
N LEU A 54 38.81 -14.29 8.62
CA LEU A 54 39.66 -15.34 8.03
C LEU A 54 40.78 -14.75 7.16
N LYS A 55 40.53 -13.64 6.47
CA LYS A 55 41.59 -12.95 5.71
C LYS A 55 42.66 -12.36 6.61
N GLU A 56 42.29 -11.84 7.78
CA GLU A 56 43.25 -11.38 8.78
C GLU A 56 44.05 -12.55 9.36
N ASP A 57 43.37 -13.64 9.75
CA ASP A 57 44.00 -14.85 10.28
C ASP A 57 44.99 -15.44 9.27
N MET A 58 44.66 -15.39 7.97
CA MET A 58 45.55 -15.83 6.89
C MET A 58 46.82 -14.97 6.79
N GLN A 59 46.73 -13.66 7.02
CA GLN A 59 47.90 -12.77 7.04
C GLN A 59 48.82 -13.02 8.23
N LEU A 60 48.25 -13.46 9.35
CA LEU A 60 48.96 -13.79 10.59
C LEU A 60 49.52 -15.22 10.60
N ALA A 61 49.12 -16.06 9.65
CA ALA A 61 49.55 -17.45 9.57
C ALA A 61 51.07 -17.54 9.35
N THR A 62 51.76 -18.27 10.23
CA THR A 62 53.22 -18.41 10.20
C THR A 62 53.70 -19.63 9.40
N ASN A 63 52.79 -20.52 8.99
CA ASN A 63 53.11 -21.69 8.19
C ASN A 63 52.15 -21.89 7.01
N LEU A 64 52.66 -22.53 5.95
CA LEU A 64 51.95 -22.71 4.69
C LEU A 64 50.73 -23.63 4.80
N LYS A 65 50.73 -24.57 5.75
CA LYS A 65 49.62 -25.52 5.91
C LYS A 65 48.38 -24.79 6.44
N ASP A 66 48.56 -24.00 7.49
CA ASP A 66 47.48 -23.22 8.12
C ASP A 66 46.98 -22.15 7.15
N ALA A 67 47.89 -21.46 6.45
CA ALA A 67 47.51 -20.49 5.41
C ALA A 67 46.66 -21.14 4.30
N LYS A 68 46.99 -22.36 3.84
CA LYS A 68 46.18 -23.09 2.86
C LYS A 68 44.82 -23.51 3.39
N GLN A 69 44.73 -23.95 4.65
CA GLN A 69 43.46 -24.31 5.27
C GLN A 69 42.54 -23.09 5.41
N ILE A 70 43.09 -21.95 5.85
CA ILE A 70 42.33 -20.70 5.97
C ILE A 70 41.89 -20.21 4.57
N MET A 71 42.76 -20.31 3.57
CA MET A 71 42.39 -19.96 2.18
C MET A 71 41.21 -20.80 1.66
N GLN A 72 41.17 -22.10 1.96
CA GLN A 72 40.02 -22.95 1.61
C GLN A 72 38.75 -22.49 2.32
N GLN A 73 38.82 -22.15 3.61
CA GLN A 73 37.68 -21.62 4.34
C GLN A 73 37.20 -20.26 3.79
N VAL A 74 38.11 -19.40 3.31
CA VAL A 74 37.75 -18.15 2.63
C VAL A 74 36.98 -18.43 1.33
N GLU A 75 37.44 -19.38 0.51
CA GLU A 75 36.76 -19.78 -0.73
C GLU A 75 35.37 -20.39 -0.45
N GLU A 76 35.23 -21.18 0.61
CA GLU A 76 33.93 -21.72 1.05
C GLU A 76 32.97 -20.59 1.47
N ILE A 77 33.42 -19.65 2.30
CA ILE A 77 32.60 -18.50 2.71
C ILE A 77 32.26 -17.61 1.51
N GLU A 78 33.14 -17.47 0.52
CA GLU A 78 32.81 -16.75 -0.72
C GLU A 78 31.63 -17.37 -1.45
N LYS A 79 31.59 -18.70 -1.56
CA LYS A 79 30.45 -19.42 -2.14
C LYS A 79 29.19 -19.28 -1.29
N ASP A 80 29.31 -19.30 0.04
CA ASP A 80 28.18 -19.10 0.94
C ASP A 80 27.59 -17.69 0.80
N ILE A 81 28.42 -16.65 0.65
CA ILE A 81 27.97 -15.28 0.40
C ILE A 81 27.23 -15.18 -0.93
N GLU A 82 27.77 -15.78 -1.99
CA GLU A 82 27.12 -15.80 -3.31
C GLU A 82 25.77 -16.52 -3.26
N LEU A 83 25.72 -17.68 -2.59
CA LEU A 83 24.50 -18.45 -2.41
C LEU A 83 23.46 -17.67 -1.60
N GLN A 84 23.86 -17.06 -0.48
CA GLN A 84 22.96 -16.26 0.34
C GLN A 84 22.44 -15.03 -0.42
N SER A 85 23.29 -14.36 -1.18
CA SER A 85 22.86 -13.24 -2.03
C SER A 85 21.83 -13.69 -3.08
N ALA A 86 22.04 -14.84 -3.70
CA ALA A 86 21.08 -15.42 -4.65
C ALA A 86 19.76 -15.81 -3.98
N ILE A 87 19.80 -16.39 -2.76
CA ILE A 87 18.61 -16.73 -1.97
C ILE A 87 17.82 -15.45 -1.63
N ASN A 88 18.48 -14.44 -1.08
CA ASN A 88 17.86 -13.16 -0.70
C ASN A 88 17.19 -12.51 -1.92
N ASN A 89 17.88 -12.46 -3.06
CA ASN A 89 17.34 -11.91 -4.30
C ASN A 89 16.14 -12.72 -4.80
N GLY A 90 16.24 -14.05 -4.79
CA GLY A 90 15.15 -14.94 -5.21
C GLY A 90 13.90 -14.78 -4.35
N GLN A 91 14.08 -14.70 -3.03
CA GLN A 91 13.00 -14.44 -2.07
C GLN A 91 12.38 -13.06 -2.27
N ALA A 92 13.19 -12.01 -2.41
CA ALA A 92 12.70 -10.65 -2.66
C ALA A 92 11.86 -10.58 -3.96
N VAL A 93 12.30 -11.23 -5.04
CA VAL A 93 11.52 -11.29 -6.30
C VAL A 93 10.20 -12.04 -6.12
N LYS A 94 10.21 -13.17 -5.39
CA LYS A 94 8.99 -13.93 -5.10
C LYS A 94 7.99 -13.10 -4.29
N PHE A 95 8.46 -12.49 -3.20
CA PHE A 95 7.61 -11.64 -2.35
C PHE A 95 7.09 -10.42 -3.10
N ALA A 96 7.90 -9.77 -3.95
CA ALA A 96 7.45 -8.66 -4.77
C ALA A 96 6.27 -9.04 -5.68
N LYS A 97 6.29 -10.25 -6.27
CA LYS A 97 5.17 -10.76 -7.06
C LYS A 97 3.92 -11.01 -6.22
N GLU A 98 4.07 -11.66 -5.07
CA GLU A 98 2.95 -11.89 -4.14
C GLU A 98 2.33 -10.56 -3.66
N LEU A 99 3.17 -9.56 -3.39
CA LEU A 99 2.74 -8.23 -2.97
C LEU A 99 2.03 -7.49 -4.13
N GLU A 100 2.50 -7.62 -5.37
CA GLU A 100 1.81 -7.09 -6.56
C GLU A 100 0.39 -7.68 -6.71
N GLU A 101 0.21 -8.97 -6.42
CA GLU A 101 -1.11 -9.61 -6.42
C GLU A 101 -2.03 -9.02 -5.34
N GLN A 102 -1.52 -8.74 -4.14
CA GLN A 102 -2.30 -8.07 -3.10
C GLN A 102 -2.70 -6.65 -3.50
N PHE A 103 -1.79 -5.89 -4.13
CA PHE A 103 -2.12 -4.57 -4.66
C PHE A 103 -3.21 -4.63 -5.72
N LYS A 104 -3.15 -5.61 -6.64
CA LYS A 104 -4.21 -5.81 -7.65
C LYS A 104 -5.56 -6.10 -6.98
N ALA A 105 -5.59 -6.94 -5.95
CA ALA A 105 -6.80 -7.23 -5.19
C ALA A 105 -7.36 -5.98 -4.50
N PHE A 106 -6.51 -5.21 -3.81
CA PHE A 106 -6.89 -3.95 -3.18
C PHE A 106 -7.48 -2.96 -4.20
N PHE A 107 -6.83 -2.75 -5.35
CA PHE A 107 -7.32 -1.81 -6.35
C PHE A 107 -8.64 -2.24 -7.00
N ALA A 108 -8.88 -3.55 -7.15
CA ALA A 108 -10.16 -4.06 -7.60
C ALA A 108 -11.29 -3.73 -6.61
N VAL A 109 -11.04 -3.91 -5.31
CA VAL A 109 -12.00 -3.55 -4.25
C VAL A 109 -12.24 -2.04 -4.22
N HIS A 110 -11.18 -1.23 -4.28
CA HIS A 110 -11.30 0.23 -4.33
C HIS A 110 -12.11 0.72 -5.56
N ALA A 111 -11.90 0.12 -6.73
CA ALA A 111 -12.69 0.44 -7.93
C ALA A 111 -14.19 0.10 -7.75
N GLY A 112 -14.49 -1.02 -7.11
CA GLY A 112 -15.85 -1.39 -6.72
C GLY A 112 -16.46 -0.39 -5.73
N ALA A 113 -15.71 -0.03 -4.69
CA ALA A 113 -16.12 0.96 -3.69
C ALA A 113 -16.40 2.33 -4.30
N LYS A 114 -15.57 2.77 -5.27
CA LYS A 114 -15.78 4.01 -6.02
C LYS A 114 -17.09 3.99 -6.83
N THR A 115 -17.39 2.85 -7.46
CA THR A 115 -18.63 2.69 -8.24
C THR A 115 -19.84 2.83 -7.33
N VAL A 116 -19.82 2.15 -6.18
CA VAL A 116 -20.87 2.26 -5.16
C VAL A 116 -20.96 3.70 -4.67
N PHE A 117 -19.85 4.32 -4.27
CA PHE A 117 -19.81 5.72 -3.84
C PHE A 117 -20.46 6.67 -4.85
N SER A 118 -20.19 6.52 -6.15
CA SER A 118 -20.80 7.36 -7.18
C SER A 118 -22.32 7.18 -7.30
N VAL A 119 -22.85 6.00 -7.04
CA VAL A 119 -24.31 5.75 -7.03
C VAL A 119 -24.94 6.45 -5.82
N ILE A 120 -24.29 6.32 -4.66
CA ILE A 120 -24.75 6.91 -3.41
C ILE A 120 -24.70 8.44 -3.46
N ASP A 121 -23.61 9.00 -3.99
CA ASP A 121 -23.45 10.45 -4.14
C ASP A 121 -24.55 11.06 -5.02
N LYS A 122 -24.96 10.36 -6.08
CA LYS A 122 -26.13 10.78 -6.89
C LYS A 122 -27.42 10.75 -6.09
N GLU A 123 -27.71 9.64 -5.40
CA GLU A 123 -28.92 9.51 -4.59
C GLU A 123 -28.99 10.59 -3.51
N TYR A 124 -27.86 10.86 -2.82
CA TYR A 124 -27.76 11.90 -1.81
C TYR A 124 -28.04 13.28 -2.40
N VAL A 125 -27.48 13.60 -3.57
CA VAL A 125 -27.77 14.86 -4.28
C VAL A 125 -29.25 14.99 -4.64
N GLU A 126 -29.87 13.91 -5.15
CA GLU A 126 -31.27 13.93 -5.61
C GLU A 126 -32.28 14.04 -4.46
N THR A 127 -31.93 13.52 -3.28
CA THR A 127 -32.85 13.41 -2.14
C THR A 127 -32.51 14.35 -0.98
N MET A 128 -31.42 15.13 -1.09
CA MET A 128 -30.97 16.06 -0.05
C MET A 128 -32.01 17.14 0.23
N SER A 129 -32.16 17.49 1.50
CA SER A 129 -33.06 18.56 1.94
C SER A 129 -32.27 19.68 2.61
N ILE A 130 -32.82 20.90 2.58
CA ILE A 130 -32.28 22.08 3.27
C ILE A 130 -32.05 21.81 4.78
N ARG A 131 -32.84 20.90 5.36
CA ARG A 131 -32.78 20.52 6.79
C ARG A 131 -31.61 19.57 7.10
N THR A 132 -31.27 18.66 6.18
CA THR A 132 -30.27 17.60 6.39
C THR A 132 -28.97 17.83 5.63
N VAL A 133 -28.88 18.94 4.87
CA VAL A 133 -27.75 19.27 3.97
C VAL A 133 -26.39 19.13 4.64
N GLU A 134 -26.24 19.53 5.90
CA GLU A 134 -24.94 19.50 6.58
C GLU A 134 -24.53 18.09 6.98
N GLU A 135 -25.46 17.31 7.52
CA GLU A 135 -25.25 15.91 7.91
C GLU A 135 -24.95 15.03 6.69
N ASP A 136 -25.74 15.22 5.62
CA ASP A 136 -25.60 14.50 4.36
C ASP A 136 -24.22 14.77 3.72
N VAL A 137 -23.77 16.04 3.71
CA VAL A 137 -22.44 16.43 3.19
C VAL A 137 -21.30 15.90 4.06
N ALA A 138 -21.45 15.96 5.39
CA ALA A 138 -20.43 15.46 6.32
C ALA A 138 -20.24 13.95 6.14
N LYS A 139 -21.34 13.20 6.02
CA LYS A 139 -21.31 11.75 5.79
C LYS A 139 -20.63 11.39 4.46
N MET A 140 -21.03 12.01 3.35
CA MET A 140 -20.44 11.73 2.04
C MET A 140 -18.98 12.16 1.96
N SER A 141 -18.62 13.28 2.58
CA SER A 141 -17.21 13.71 2.69
C SER A 141 -16.37 12.74 3.51
N GLY A 142 -16.92 12.20 4.61
CA GLY A 142 -16.24 11.20 5.44
C GLY A 142 -15.97 9.90 4.68
N ILE A 143 -16.96 9.41 3.94
CA ILE A 143 -16.82 8.22 3.08
C ILE A 143 -15.73 8.45 2.02
N ALA A 144 -15.81 9.57 1.30
CA ALA A 144 -14.81 9.92 0.29
C ALA A 144 -13.40 10.00 0.90
N SER A 145 -13.26 10.60 2.07
CA SER A 145 -11.98 10.71 2.78
C SER A 145 -11.39 9.33 3.09
N LYS A 146 -12.19 8.39 3.61
CA LYS A 146 -11.72 7.03 3.92
C LYS A 146 -11.19 6.30 2.69
N LEU A 147 -11.94 6.37 1.57
CA LEU A 147 -11.52 5.76 0.30
C LEU A 147 -10.20 6.36 -0.19
N ASN A 148 -10.10 7.70 -0.18
CA ASN A 148 -8.92 8.41 -0.66
C ASN A 148 -7.68 8.12 0.21
N VAL A 149 -7.84 8.07 1.54
CA VAL A 149 -6.73 7.77 2.48
C VAL A 149 -6.21 6.34 2.25
N ALA A 150 -7.10 5.34 2.23
CA ALA A 150 -6.72 3.95 2.01
C ALA A 150 -6.01 3.78 0.66
N PHE A 151 -6.51 4.42 -0.39
CA PHE A 151 -5.88 4.41 -1.70
C PHE A 151 -4.49 5.05 -1.69
N SER A 152 -4.35 6.20 -1.03
CA SER A 152 -3.07 6.92 -0.96
C SER A 152 -2.02 6.11 -0.22
N GLU A 153 -2.43 5.42 0.84
CA GLU A 153 -1.55 4.56 1.63
C GLU A 153 -1.09 3.34 0.85
N ALA A 154 -1.99 2.60 0.20
CA ALA A 154 -1.61 1.48 -0.65
C ALA A 154 -0.64 1.94 -1.76
N ASN A 155 -0.86 3.13 -2.32
CA ASN A 155 0.04 3.67 -3.34
C ASN A 155 1.44 4.02 -2.78
N ALA A 156 1.53 4.52 -1.54
CA ALA A 156 2.81 4.76 -0.89
C ALA A 156 3.59 3.44 -0.70
N LEU A 157 2.94 2.42 -0.14
CA LEU A 157 3.54 1.09 0.07
C LEU A 157 4.01 0.44 -1.24
N LEU A 158 3.29 0.63 -2.34
CA LEU A 158 3.64 0.11 -3.65
C LEU A 158 4.90 0.79 -4.24
N ILE A 159 5.07 2.09 -3.96
CA ILE A 159 6.28 2.84 -4.32
C ILE A 159 7.46 2.40 -3.44
N ASP A 160 7.25 2.32 -2.13
CA ASP A 160 8.29 1.95 -1.16
C ASP A 160 8.77 0.51 -1.38
N ALA A 161 7.88 -0.38 -1.82
CA ALA A 161 8.22 -1.75 -2.21
C ALA A 161 9.08 -1.81 -3.49
N GLY A 162 9.21 -0.70 -4.24
CA GLY A 162 9.93 -0.64 -5.51
C GLY A 162 9.22 -1.34 -6.67
N ILE A 163 7.94 -1.70 -6.51
CA ILE A 163 7.14 -2.36 -7.56
C ILE A 163 6.86 -1.36 -8.70
N VAL A 164 6.67 -0.09 -8.36
CA VAL A 164 6.47 0.98 -9.36
C VAL A 164 7.46 2.12 -9.11
N PRO A 165 8.17 2.60 -10.15
CA PRO A 165 9.03 3.77 -10.02
C PRO A 165 8.24 5.01 -9.61
N GLN A 166 8.82 5.86 -8.75
CA GLN A 166 8.27 7.17 -8.44
C GLN A 166 7.96 7.95 -9.74
N GLY A 167 6.71 8.40 -9.89
CA GLY A 167 6.27 9.20 -11.04
C GLY A 167 5.81 8.42 -12.28
N THR A 168 5.66 7.10 -12.20
CA THR A 168 5.24 6.29 -13.37
C THR A 168 3.78 6.54 -13.77
N ARG A 169 3.59 7.07 -14.98
CA ARG A 169 2.28 7.44 -15.57
C ARG A 169 1.31 6.28 -15.83
N ILE A 170 1.78 5.03 -15.86
CA ILE A 170 0.94 3.85 -16.14
C ILE A 170 -0.14 3.69 -15.05
N TYR A 171 0.20 4.03 -13.81
CA TYR A 171 -0.77 4.14 -12.72
C TYR A 171 -1.45 5.52 -12.70
N ASN A 172 -0.93 6.56 -13.35
CA ASN A 172 -1.62 7.86 -13.49
C ASN A 172 -2.90 7.84 -14.34
N ASN A 173 -3.01 7.00 -15.36
CA ASN A 173 -4.26 6.99 -16.16
C ASN A 173 -5.33 6.04 -15.63
N ILE A 174 -4.97 5.11 -14.74
CA ILE A 174 -5.89 4.09 -14.19
C ILE A 174 -6.17 4.36 -12.68
N HIS A 175 -5.23 4.98 -11.97
CA HIS A 175 -5.21 5.07 -10.50
C HIS A 175 -4.86 6.48 -9.92
N LEU A 176 -3.86 7.23 -10.40
CA LEU A 176 -3.43 8.55 -9.85
C LEU A 176 -4.01 9.79 -10.56
N GLY A 177 -4.65 9.62 -11.71
CA GLY A 177 -5.41 10.66 -12.43
C GLY A 177 -6.90 10.62 -12.08
N GLN A 178 -7.28 9.73 -11.17
CA GLN A 178 -8.59 9.82 -10.55
C GLN A 178 -8.62 11.10 -9.74
N GLN A 179 -9.44 12.07 -10.19
CA GLN A 179 -9.82 13.20 -9.34
C GLN A 179 -10.17 12.63 -7.97
N VAL A 180 -9.56 13.22 -6.94
CA VAL A 180 -9.98 13.07 -5.54
C VAL A 180 -11.49 12.90 -5.53
N MET A 181 -12.01 11.86 -4.87
CA MET A 181 -13.46 11.72 -4.81
C MET A 181 -14.01 12.95 -4.08
N LEU A 182 -14.54 13.89 -4.86
CA LEU A 182 -15.20 15.08 -4.37
C LEU A 182 -16.68 14.76 -4.39
N SER A 183 -17.30 14.79 -3.21
CA SER A 183 -18.74 14.62 -3.15
C SER A 183 -19.44 15.80 -3.82
N LYS A 184 -20.35 15.50 -4.75
CA LYS A 184 -21.19 16.51 -5.42
C LYS A 184 -22.15 17.21 -4.46
N THR A 185 -22.36 16.64 -3.28
CA THR A 185 -23.13 17.28 -2.20
C THR A 185 -22.52 18.61 -1.75
N ARG A 186 -21.21 18.84 -1.92
CA ARG A 186 -20.56 20.13 -1.59
C ARG A 186 -21.02 21.27 -2.47
N ASP A 187 -21.18 21.02 -3.77
CA ASP A 187 -21.68 22.03 -4.71
C ASP A 187 -23.15 22.34 -4.41
N LEU A 188 -23.94 21.29 -4.14
CA LEU A 188 -25.34 21.41 -3.75
C LEU A 188 -25.52 22.16 -2.41
N LYS A 189 -24.63 21.96 -1.43
CA LYS A 189 -24.63 22.70 -0.17
C LYS A 189 -24.54 24.21 -0.41
N ARG A 190 -23.67 24.62 -1.33
CA ARG A 190 -23.48 26.04 -1.66
C ARG A 190 -24.74 26.64 -2.28
N GLU A 191 -25.43 25.91 -3.15
CA GLU A 191 -26.70 26.34 -3.75
C GLU A 191 -27.83 26.40 -2.71
N MET A 192 -27.93 25.40 -1.84
CA MET A 192 -28.92 25.36 -0.75
C MET A 192 -28.71 26.47 0.29
N GLU A 193 -27.46 26.78 0.64
CA GLU A 193 -27.10 27.91 1.51
C GLU A 193 -27.50 29.26 0.89
N GLN A 194 -27.31 29.42 -0.42
CA GLN A 194 -27.77 30.61 -1.13
C GLN A 194 -29.30 30.72 -1.14
N LEU A 195 -30.00 29.58 -1.28
CA LEU A 195 -31.46 29.53 -1.18
C LEU A 195 -31.97 29.86 0.23
N LYS A 196 -31.36 29.32 1.30
CA LYS A 196 -31.68 29.69 2.70
C LYS A 196 -31.60 31.20 2.89
N ARG A 197 -30.46 31.80 2.48
CA ARG A 197 -30.24 33.26 2.57
C ARG A 197 -31.27 34.08 1.79
N LYS A 198 -31.69 33.61 0.61
CA LYS A 198 -32.72 34.28 -0.22
C LYS A 198 -34.14 34.11 0.30
N LEU A 199 -34.42 33.01 1.01
CA LEU A 199 -35.75 32.68 1.55
C LEU A 199 -35.99 33.26 2.95
N SER A 200 -35.01 33.95 3.54
CA SER A 200 -35.07 34.47 4.91
C SER A 200 -35.49 33.41 5.95
N ILE A 201 -34.88 32.23 5.85
CA ILE A 201 -34.81 31.21 6.91
C ILE A 201 -33.36 31.13 7.38
#